data_AF-A0A0B6ZZ36-F1
#
_entry.id   AF-A0A0B6ZZ36-F1
#
_cell.length_a   1.000
_cell.length_b   1.000
_cell.length_c   1.000
_cell.angle_alpha   90.00
_cell.angle_beta   90.00
_cell.angle_gamma   90.00
#
_symmetry.space_group_name_H-M   'P 1'
#
loop_
_entity.id
_entity.type
_entity.pdbx_description
1 polymer ?
#
loop_
_entity_poly.entity_id
_entity_poly.type
_entity_poly.pdbx_seq_one_letter_code
_entity_poly.pdbx_strand_id
1 'polypeptide(L)'
;MGNGAKICIEPSAFEWLGWYKNAMPVWMSTQQLADGKFSVDVEHKPFVSANSLHIDESVPDYYERCHKLTQHILRKHENEGGDILIVAHAGSLDTFTRRLQGKLPRSSQEMHLILNSFTYCCICCLAEDASSKKWSLVEPPIPPLHEFDWKVLL
;
A
#
# COMPACT_ATOMS: atom_id res chain seq x y z
N MET A 1 -22.47 0.24 -10.32
CA MET A 1 -22.04 -0.94 -11.08
C MET A 1 -20.52 -1.03 -10.93
N GLY A 2 -19.98 -2.12 -10.41
CA GLY A 2 -18.53 -2.28 -10.26
C GLY A 2 -17.89 -2.58 -11.62
N ASN A 3 -16.76 -1.93 -11.92
CA ASN A 3 -16.09 -1.92 -13.23
C ASN A 3 -15.51 -3.27 -13.70
N GLY A 4 -15.94 -4.40 -13.15
CA GLY A 4 -15.35 -5.73 -13.44
C GLY A 4 -13.90 -5.89 -12.97
N ALA A 5 -13.37 -4.93 -12.20
CA ALA A 5 -12.02 -4.96 -11.67
C ALA A 5 -11.84 -6.16 -10.73
N LYS A 6 -10.68 -6.82 -10.86
CA LYS A 6 -10.26 -7.92 -10.00
C LYS A 6 -9.16 -7.43 -9.04
N ILE A 7 -9.16 -7.98 -7.84
CA ILE A 7 -8.18 -7.69 -6.80
C ILE A 7 -6.89 -8.43 -7.12
N CYS A 8 -5.81 -7.68 -7.31
CA CYS A 8 -4.45 -8.22 -7.44
C CYS A 8 -3.84 -8.43 -6.05
N ILE A 9 -3.46 -9.66 -5.73
CA ILE A 9 -2.85 -9.98 -4.42
C ILE A 9 -1.35 -9.68 -4.47
N GLU A 10 -0.90 -8.74 -3.64
CA GLU A 10 0.50 -8.30 -3.56
C GLU A 10 1.08 -8.52 -2.14
N PRO A 11 1.91 -9.56 -1.93
CA PRO A 11 2.56 -9.79 -0.64
C PRO A 11 3.41 -8.59 -0.18
N SER A 12 4.03 -7.87 -1.12
CA SER A 12 4.78 -6.63 -0.83
C SER A 12 3.95 -5.50 -0.22
N ALA A 13 2.61 -5.60 -0.19
CA ALA A 13 1.74 -4.64 0.48
C ALA A 13 1.41 -4.99 1.93
N PHE A 14 1.86 -6.16 2.41
CA PHE A 14 1.67 -6.55 3.80
C PHE A 14 2.35 -5.57 4.77
N GLU A 15 1.86 -5.47 6.00
CA GLU A 15 2.44 -4.60 7.04
C GLU A 15 3.88 -4.96 7.42
N TRP A 16 4.51 -4.13 8.25
CA TRP A 16 5.88 -4.32 8.68
C TRP A 16 6.04 -5.64 9.45
N LEU A 17 6.85 -6.55 8.90
CA LEU A 17 7.08 -7.88 9.44
C LEU A 17 7.90 -7.87 10.73
N GLY A 18 8.55 -6.75 11.08
CA GLY A 18 9.18 -6.58 12.39
C GLY A 18 8.20 -6.63 13.56
N TRP A 19 6.89 -6.55 13.32
CA TRP A 19 5.86 -6.82 14.33
C TRP A 19 5.67 -8.33 14.62
N TYR A 20 6.23 -9.21 13.81
CA TYR A 20 6.08 -10.67 13.92
C TYR A 20 7.36 -11.30 14.46
N LYS A 21 7.30 -11.80 15.71
CA LYS A 21 8.51 -12.28 16.42
C LYS A 21 8.86 -13.74 16.18
N ASN A 22 7.85 -14.58 15.89
CA ASN A 22 8.01 -16.04 15.99
C ASN A 22 7.79 -16.77 14.66
N ALA A 23 6.96 -16.22 13.78
CA ALA A 23 6.61 -16.86 12.52
C ALA A 23 6.01 -15.85 11.54
N MET A 24 6.15 -16.16 10.25
CA MET A 24 5.40 -15.50 9.20
C MET A 24 3.90 -15.81 9.33
N PRO A 25 3.02 -14.87 8.96
CA PRO A 25 1.59 -15.16 8.83
C PRO A 25 1.34 -16.31 7.85
N VAL A 26 0.31 -17.11 8.12
CA VAL A 26 -0.19 -18.11 7.17
C VAL A 26 -1.26 -17.45 6.32
N TRP A 27 -0.89 -17.03 5.10
CA TRP A 27 -1.82 -16.40 4.17
C TRP A 27 -2.61 -17.44 3.37
N MET A 28 -3.86 -17.10 3.03
CA MET A 28 -4.61 -17.84 2.01
C MET A 28 -3.94 -17.63 0.64
N SER A 29 -3.87 -18.70 -0.15
CA SER A 29 -3.50 -18.58 -1.56
C SER A 29 -4.56 -17.81 -2.36
N THR A 30 -4.16 -17.22 -3.49
CA THR A 30 -5.10 -16.54 -4.40
C THR A 30 -6.22 -17.48 -4.86
N GLN A 31 -5.92 -18.76 -5.07
CA GLN A 31 -6.93 -19.77 -5.42
C GLN A 31 -7.96 -19.96 -4.30
N GLN A 32 -7.50 -20.08 -3.04
CA GLN A 32 -8.41 -20.20 -1.89
C GLN A 32 -9.31 -18.96 -1.73
N LEU A 33 -8.79 -17.76 -2.02
CA LEU A 33 -9.60 -16.54 -2.04
C LEU A 33 -10.65 -16.57 -3.16
N ALA A 34 -10.28 -17.01 -4.36
CA ALA A 34 -11.21 -17.17 -5.48
C ALA A 34 -12.32 -18.21 -5.17
N ASP A 35 -11.94 -19.33 -4.56
CA ASP A 35 -12.87 -20.37 -4.11
C ASP A 35 -13.86 -19.82 -3.07
N GLY A 36 -13.35 -18.95 -2.19
CA GLY A 36 -14.11 -18.14 -1.22
C GLY A 36 -14.97 -17.02 -1.82
N LYS A 37 -15.06 -16.93 -3.16
CA LYS A 37 -15.87 -15.95 -3.91
C LYS A 37 -15.39 -14.50 -3.82
N PHE A 38 -14.14 -14.28 -3.40
CA PHE A 38 -13.52 -12.97 -3.57
C PHE A 38 -13.20 -12.72 -5.05
N SER A 39 -13.44 -11.50 -5.53
CA SER A 39 -13.14 -11.09 -6.92
C SER A 39 -11.65 -10.83 -7.09
N VAL A 40 -10.83 -11.88 -7.05
CA VAL A 40 -9.37 -11.82 -7.20
C VAL A 40 -8.91 -12.19 -8.61
N ASP A 41 -7.78 -11.63 -9.03
CA ASP A 41 -7.10 -12.06 -10.25
C ASP A 41 -6.14 -13.21 -9.94
N VAL A 42 -6.54 -14.43 -10.30
CA VAL A 42 -5.73 -15.64 -10.10
C VAL A 42 -4.52 -15.72 -11.02
N GLU A 43 -4.53 -15.00 -12.14
CA GLU A 43 -3.42 -14.97 -13.10
C GLU A 43 -2.41 -13.86 -12.79
N HIS A 44 -2.74 -12.96 -11.86
CA HIS A 44 -1.84 -11.90 -11.44
C HIS A 44 -0.59 -12.49 -10.78
N LYS A 45 0.58 -12.11 -11.30
CA LYS A 45 1.87 -12.46 -10.72
C LYS A 45 2.32 -11.34 -9.79
N PRO A 46 2.48 -11.60 -8.48
CA PRO A 46 2.90 -10.57 -7.55
C PRO A 46 4.30 -10.05 -7.87
N PHE A 47 4.56 -8.79 -7.57
CA PHE A 47 5.87 -8.16 -7.76
C PHE A 47 6.98 -8.88 -6.98
N VAL A 48 6.67 -9.30 -5.75
CA VAL A 48 7.53 -10.12 -4.90
C VAL A 48 6.72 -11.26 -4.32
N SER A 49 7.31 -12.46 -4.31
CA SER A 49 6.67 -13.63 -3.71
C SER A 49 6.60 -13.51 -2.19
N ALA A 50 5.57 -14.10 -1.58
CA ALA A 50 5.41 -14.12 -0.14
C ALA A 50 6.61 -14.77 0.59
N ASN A 51 7.28 -15.73 -0.04
CA ASN A 51 8.45 -16.44 0.49
C ASN A 51 9.74 -15.58 0.49
N SER A 52 9.73 -14.45 -0.22
CA SER A 52 10.85 -13.50 -0.28
C SER A 52 10.74 -12.40 0.78
N LEU A 53 9.73 -12.46 1.64
CA LEU A 53 9.56 -11.55 2.76
C LEU A 53 10.15 -12.18 4.03
N HIS A 54 10.75 -11.35 4.88
CA HIS A 54 11.47 -11.82 6.05
C HIS A 54 11.13 -11.00 7.30
N ILE A 55 11.09 -11.67 8.46
CA ILE A 55 10.73 -11.06 9.76
C ILE A 55 11.82 -10.15 10.34
N ASP A 56 13.05 -10.26 9.83
CA ASP A 56 14.18 -9.40 10.20
C ASP A 56 14.21 -8.10 9.38
N GLU A 57 13.16 -7.80 8.60
CA GLU A 57 13.08 -6.55 7.83
C GLU A 57 13.12 -5.32 8.75
N SER A 58 14.01 -4.37 8.46
CA SER A 58 14.06 -3.10 9.16
C SER A 58 12.94 -2.16 8.69
N VAL A 59 12.65 -1.10 9.44
CA VAL A 59 11.69 -0.07 8.99
C VAL A 59 12.12 0.54 7.63
N PRO A 60 13.38 0.91 7.39
CA PRO A 60 13.83 1.30 6.05
C PRO A 60 13.55 0.27 4.95
N ASP A 61 13.76 -1.03 5.21
CA ASP A 61 13.48 -2.10 4.23
C ASP A 61 11.98 -2.18 3.91
N TYR A 62 11.14 -1.99 4.91
CA TYR A 62 9.69 -1.90 4.75
C TYR A 62 9.28 -0.73 3.83
N TYR A 63 9.81 0.47 4.09
CA TYR A 63 9.59 1.62 3.19
C TYR A 63 10.14 1.37 1.78
N GLU A 64 11.28 0.68 1.66
CA GLU A 64 11.88 0.34 0.37
C GLU A 64 10.99 -0.61 -0.43
N ARG A 65 10.49 -1.70 0.17
CA ARG A 65 9.63 -2.66 -0.56
C ARG A 65 8.30 -2.06 -0.95
N CYS A 66 7.68 -1.25 -0.09
CA CYS A 66 6.43 -0.55 -0.42
C CYS A 66 6.65 0.41 -1.57
N HIS A 67 7.73 1.20 -1.54
CA HIS A 67 8.04 2.13 -2.63
C HIS A 67 8.33 1.41 -3.95
N LYS A 68 9.11 0.33 -3.92
CA LYS A 68 9.37 -0.48 -5.13
C LYS A 68 8.10 -1.06 -5.72
N LEU A 69 7.18 -1.54 -4.88
CA LEU A 69 5.87 -2.00 -5.33
C LEU A 69 5.08 -0.85 -5.96
N THR A 70 5.02 0.32 -5.32
CA THR A 70 4.34 1.50 -5.89
C THR A 70 4.90 1.85 -7.27
N GLN A 71 6.22 1.92 -7.41
CA GLN A 71 6.87 2.21 -8.70
C GLN A 71 6.57 1.13 -9.75
N HIS A 72 6.54 -0.14 -9.34
CA HIS A 72 6.21 -1.25 -10.23
C HIS A 72 4.78 -1.11 -10.77
N ILE A 73 3.80 -0.87 -9.89
CA ILE A 73 2.39 -0.70 -10.28
C ILE A 73 2.22 0.52 -11.19
N LEU A 74 2.79 1.67 -10.83
CA LEU A 74 2.70 2.88 -11.64
C LEU A 74 3.28 2.69 -13.05
N ARG A 75 4.44 2.03 -13.18
CA ARG A 75 5.04 1.72 -14.49
C ARG A 75 4.23 0.72 -15.28
N LYS A 76 3.66 -0.30 -14.63
CA LYS A 76 2.83 -1.32 -15.28
C LYS A 76 1.61 -0.69 -15.95
N HIS A 77 1.00 0.31 -15.32
CA HIS A 77 -0.24 0.94 -15.77
C HIS A 77 -0.06 2.34 -16.40
N GLU A 78 1.18 2.78 -16.64
CA GLU A 78 1.51 4.14 -17.12
C GLU A 78 0.76 4.52 -18.40
N ASN A 79 0.54 3.56 -19.31
CA ASN A 79 -0.14 3.77 -20.59
C ASN A 79 -1.64 3.43 -20.57
N GLU A 80 -2.14 2.85 -19.47
CA GLU A 80 -3.56 2.47 -19.33
C GLU A 80 -4.39 3.63 -18.76
N GLY A 81 -3.74 4.49 -17.97
CA GLY A 81 -4.40 5.58 -17.24
C GLY A 81 -5.31 5.07 -16.13
N GLY A 82 -6.11 5.97 -15.56
CA GLY A 82 -7.05 5.67 -14.49
C GLY A 82 -6.45 5.69 -13.08
N ASP A 83 -7.26 5.26 -12.12
CA ASP A 83 -6.93 5.31 -10.69
C ASP A 83 -6.50 3.94 -10.15
N ILE A 84 -5.52 3.95 -9.25
CA ILE A 84 -5.05 2.76 -8.54
C ILE A 84 -5.51 2.84 -7.10
N LEU A 85 -6.23 1.81 -6.63
CA LEU A 85 -6.58 1.66 -5.23
C LEU A 85 -5.70 0.60 -4.58
N ILE A 86 -4.96 0.99 -3.54
CA ILE A 86 -4.18 0.08 -2.69
C ILE A 86 -4.91 -0.07 -1.36
N VAL A 87 -5.39 -1.29 -1.08
CA VAL A 87 -6.01 -1.65 0.20
C VAL A 87 -5.01 -2.47 1.00
N ALA A 88 -4.55 -1.94 2.12
CA ALA A 88 -3.51 -2.55 2.93
C ALA A 88 -3.70 -2.19 4.42
N HIS A 89 -2.64 -1.79 5.12
CA HIS A 89 -2.64 -1.59 6.56
C HIS A 89 -2.47 -0.11 6.92
N ALA A 90 -2.59 0.23 8.21
CA ALA A 90 -2.45 1.59 8.72
C ALA A 90 -1.14 2.26 8.26
N GLY A 91 0.00 1.58 8.42
CA GLY A 91 1.30 2.10 7.98
C GLY A 91 1.47 2.21 6.45
N SER A 92 0.58 1.58 5.67
CA SER A 92 0.64 1.61 4.20
C SER A 92 0.31 3.00 3.65
N LEU A 93 -0.53 3.78 4.34
CA LEU A 93 -0.84 5.16 3.94
C LEU A 93 0.43 6.02 3.85
N ASP A 94 1.41 5.78 4.70
CA ASP A 94 2.67 6.50 4.65
C ASP A 94 3.71 5.82 3.74
N THR A 95 3.94 4.52 3.92
CA THR A 95 5.05 3.82 3.25
C THR A 95 4.91 3.78 1.73
N PHE A 96 3.68 3.74 1.20
CA PHE A 96 3.43 3.78 -0.24
C PHE A 96 3.56 5.17 -0.85
N THR A 97 3.43 6.23 -0.05
CA THR A 97 3.17 7.58 -0.53
C THR A 97 4.33 8.55 -0.27
N ARG A 98 5.08 8.32 0.81
CA ARG A 98 6.12 9.25 1.29
C ARG A 98 7.21 9.51 0.26
N ARG A 99 7.74 8.44 -0.34
CA ARG A 99 8.81 8.55 -1.33
C ARG A 99 8.34 9.04 -2.69
N LEU A 100 7.07 8.82 -3.06
CA LEU A 100 6.49 9.45 -4.26
C LEU A 100 6.50 10.98 -4.14
N GLN A 101 6.27 11.51 -2.94
CA GLN A 101 6.35 12.94 -2.64
C GLN A 101 7.81 13.46 -2.54
N GLY A 102 8.82 12.63 -2.84
CA GLY A 102 10.23 13.00 -2.70
C GLY A 102 10.73 13.10 -1.26
N LYS A 103 9.99 12.57 -0.27
CA LYS A 103 10.39 12.58 1.14
C LYS A 103 11.18 11.32 1.49
N LEU A 104 12.08 11.44 2.48
CA LEU A 104 12.82 10.30 3.03
C LEU A 104 11.91 9.39 3.89
N PRO A 105 12.18 8.08 3.99
CA PRO A 105 11.51 7.19 4.95
C PRO A 105 11.50 7.77 6.37
N ARG A 106 10.43 7.51 7.13
CA ARG A 106 10.43 7.84 8.56
C ARG A 106 11.33 6.86 9.31
N SER A 107 11.90 7.32 10.42
CA SER A 107 12.48 6.44 11.44
C SER A 107 11.41 5.54 12.05
N SER A 108 11.84 4.49 12.75
CA SER A 108 10.93 3.60 13.48
C SER A 108 10.08 4.39 14.48
N GLN A 109 10.68 5.30 15.24
CA GLN A 109 9.97 6.12 16.22
C GLN A 109 8.89 7.00 15.57
N GLU A 110 9.24 7.72 14.50
CA GLU A 110 8.29 8.58 13.79
C GLU A 110 7.16 7.78 13.15
N MET A 111 7.44 6.60 12.59
CA MET A 111 6.41 5.70 12.07
C MET A 111 5.43 5.30 13.19
N HIS A 112 5.93 4.87 14.36
CA HIS A 112 5.05 4.47 15.46
C HIS A 112 4.19 5.63 16.00
N LEU A 113 4.70 6.87 15.98
CA LEU A 113 3.95 8.04 16.43
C LEU A 113 2.71 8.30 15.60
N ILE A 114 2.78 8.15 14.27
CA ILE A 114 1.65 8.43 13.37
C ILE A 114 0.64 7.28 13.31
N LEU A 115 1.02 6.05 13.67
CA LEU A 115 0.14 4.88 13.53
C LEU A 115 -1.16 5.02 14.34
N ASN A 116 -1.11 5.68 15.49
CA ASN A 116 -2.28 5.91 16.34
C ASN A 116 -3.30 6.89 15.73
N SER A 117 -2.91 7.63 14.68
CA SER A 117 -3.80 8.54 13.98
C SER A 117 -4.66 7.85 12.91
N PHE A 118 -4.36 6.60 12.55
CA PHE A 118 -5.08 5.89 11.48
C PHE A 118 -6.28 5.12 12.03
N THR A 119 -7.42 5.29 11.39
CA THR A 119 -8.68 4.57 11.68
C THR A 119 -9.01 3.58 10.58
N TYR A 120 -9.97 2.67 10.81
CA TYR A 120 -10.41 1.74 9.78
C TYR A 120 -10.93 2.47 8.55
N CYS A 121 -10.55 1.99 7.36
CA CYS A 121 -10.92 2.59 6.07
C CYS A 121 -10.52 4.08 5.95
N CYS A 122 -9.49 4.53 6.68
CA CYS A 122 -8.87 5.81 6.41
C CYS A 122 -8.23 5.81 5.01
N ILE A 123 -8.31 6.94 4.31
CA ILE A 123 -7.87 7.06 2.92
C ILE A 123 -6.99 8.29 2.79
N CYS A 124 -5.90 8.13 2.04
CA CYS A 124 -5.16 9.25 1.47
C CYS A 124 -5.17 9.12 -0.05
N CYS A 125 -5.00 10.23 -0.75
CA CYS A 125 -4.98 10.27 -2.20
C CYS A 125 -3.72 11.01 -2.67
N LEU A 126 -3.05 10.48 -3.69
CA LEU A 126 -1.99 11.20 -4.38
C LEU A 126 -2.39 11.41 -5.83
N ALA A 127 -2.08 12.59 -6.33
CA ALA A 127 -2.23 12.92 -7.74
C ALA A 127 -0.86 13.26 -8.33
N GLU A 128 -0.60 12.79 -9.56
CA GLU A 128 0.51 13.27 -10.37
C GLU A 128 0.12 14.57 -11.07
N ASP A 129 0.90 15.62 -10.87
CA ASP A 129 0.79 16.82 -11.68
C ASP A 129 1.30 16.56 -13.11
N ALA A 130 0.44 16.75 -14.10
CA ALA A 130 0.74 16.42 -15.49
C ALA A 130 1.93 17.21 -16.06
N SER A 131 2.19 18.42 -15.54
CA SER A 131 3.25 19.31 -16.04
C SER A 131 4.62 19.02 -15.42
N SER A 132 4.66 18.82 -14.11
CA SER A 132 5.89 18.67 -13.32
C SER A 132 6.25 17.23 -13.05
N LYS A 133 5.34 16.28 -13.30
CA LYS A 133 5.49 14.85 -13.00
C LYS A 133 5.76 14.58 -11.51
N LYS A 134 5.31 15.49 -10.65
CA LYS A 134 5.44 15.38 -9.20
C LYS A 134 4.16 14.83 -8.61
N TRP A 135 4.32 13.92 -7.67
CA TRP A 135 3.22 13.38 -6.88
C TRP A 135 3.04 14.20 -5.60
N SER A 136 1.82 14.58 -5.30
CA SER A 136 1.46 15.27 -4.05
C SER A 136 0.22 14.67 -3.43
N LEU A 137 0.13 14.74 -2.10
CA LEU A 137 -1.11 14.42 -1.41
C LEU A 137 -2.18 15.46 -1.76
N VAL A 138 -3.38 14.98 -2.10
CA VAL A 138 -4.55 15.79 -2.41
C VAL A 138 -5.71 15.36 -1.53
N GLU A 139 -6.75 16.19 -1.46
CA GLU A 139 -7.97 15.85 -0.76
C GLU A 139 -8.58 14.55 -1.34
N PRO A 140 -8.86 13.53 -0.51
CA PRO A 140 -9.51 12.31 -0.98
C PRO A 140 -10.85 12.60 -1.67
N PRO A 141 -11.19 11.87 -2.74
CA PRO A 141 -12.42 12.12 -3.51
C PRO A 141 -13.70 11.70 -2.78
N ILE A 142 -13.58 11.12 -1.59
CA ILE A 142 -14.71 10.69 -0.75
C ILE A 142 -14.52 11.19 0.69
N PRO A 143 -15.62 11.51 1.40
CA PRO A 143 -15.53 11.93 2.79
C PRO A 143 -15.01 10.80 3.68
N PRO A 144 -14.34 11.12 4.79
CA PRO A 144 -13.85 10.12 5.72
C PRO A 144 -15.01 9.43 6.44
N LEU A 145 -14.88 8.11 6.69
CA LEU A 145 -15.88 7.32 7.42
C LEU A 145 -15.82 7.57 8.94
N HIS A 146 -14.61 7.81 9.45
CA HIS A 146 -14.31 8.12 10.85
C HIS A 146 -13.46 9.38 10.92
N GLU A 147 -13.29 9.97 12.11
CA GLU A 147 -12.37 11.09 12.28
C GLU A 147 -10.94 10.68 11.88
N PHE A 148 -10.48 11.21 10.75
CA PHE A 148 -9.14 11.02 10.22
C PHE A 148 -8.73 12.25 9.41
N ASP A 149 -7.59 12.85 9.76
CA ASP A 149 -6.97 13.90 8.95
C ASP A 149 -5.78 13.33 8.19
N TRP A 150 -5.94 13.14 6.88
CA TRP A 150 -4.89 12.65 5.98
C TRP A 150 -3.65 13.55 5.96
N LYS A 151 -3.76 14.80 6.43
CA LYS A 151 -2.63 15.73 6.55
C LYS A 151 -1.58 15.30 7.58
N VAL A 152 -1.85 14.30 8.43
CA VAL A 152 -0.82 13.67 9.28
C VAL A 152 0.34 13.09 8.47
N LEU A 153 0.13 12.85 7.18
CA LEU A 153 1.13 12.34 6.22
C LEU A 153 2.00 13.45 5.59
N LEU A 154 1.67 14.72 5.82
CA LEU A 154 2.48 15.86 5.35
C LEU A 154 3.85 15.94 6.06
#